data_AF-A0A367JYW6-F1
#
_entry.id   AF-A0A367JYW6-F1
#
_cell.length_a   1.000
_cell.length_b   1.000
_cell.length_c   1.000
_cell.angle_alpha   90.00
_cell.angle_beta   90.00
_cell.angle_gamma   90.00
#
_symmetry.space_group_name_H-M   'P 1'
#
loop_
_entity.id
_entity.type
_entity.pdbx_description
1 polymer ?
#
loop_
_entity_poly.entity_id
_entity_poly.type
_entity_poly.pdbx_seq_one_letter_code
_entity_poly.pdbx_strand_id
1 'polypeptide(L)'
;TAATDRTSSSPKTTIKLSSSVIAEQTKVHSVGSSTLLEKYLLTFNYREKYAAEFDMMTYKEIMDECEKRRTLLPSSIAVKIDNLFDDLLEYRFDKNTNRILQYFDGQKSAEPDKTSDNYKLLHIVQQAIFNFKFWAKESDKVMGCYSENMYLRKFAELMDILFEDEDDIAIYDGETISQTSQYMQILNEDEVNSGRRMDMLSKTKYNGTVIEVCSTEFKRLTASATTCNRQQSKNIRINSAIACNIHNITKKELTIEYMDWRGRTGYMAQLFFFQGVIVAHQVDSLYIPKLLLELDDFRSTLKRLYGWKEKKIKISNEIRLAAFEEQRKYMAADISTSHREVVYSPPRSPKPMITPFFTPTRPNKRKTLHEYYQNEDEE
;
A
#
# COMPACT_ATOMS: atom_id res chain seq x y z
N THR A 1 57.43 -60.92 -13.63
CA THR A 1 56.12 -61.58 -13.48
C THR A 1 55.06 -60.56 -13.87
N ALA A 2 54.76 -60.38 -15.17
CA ALA A 2 53.67 -61.04 -15.91
C ALA A 2 52.33 -60.96 -15.13
N ALA A 3 51.22 -60.37 -15.59
CA ALA A 3 50.63 -60.22 -16.92
C ALA A 3 49.54 -59.10 -16.84
N THR A 4 49.45 -58.12 -17.77
CA THR A 4 48.40 -57.94 -18.81
C THR A 4 46.96 -58.25 -18.35
N ASP A 5 45.94 -57.39 -18.50
CA ASP A 5 45.45 -56.86 -19.80
C ASP A 5 44.37 -55.75 -19.62
N ARG A 6 44.42 -54.75 -20.53
CA ARG A 6 43.33 -54.13 -21.36
C ARG A 6 42.03 -53.61 -20.71
N THR A 7 41.41 -52.48 -21.09
CA THR A 7 41.51 -51.59 -22.27
C THR A 7 40.61 -50.36 -22.09
N SER A 8 40.99 -49.25 -22.75
CA SER A 8 40.16 -48.21 -23.46
C SER A 8 39.12 -47.41 -22.67
N SER A 9 38.87 -46.11 -22.88
CA SER A 9 39.37 -45.08 -23.81
C SER A 9 38.68 -43.76 -23.44
N SER A 10 39.48 -42.70 -23.20
CA SER A 10 39.37 -41.26 -23.57
C SER A 10 37.99 -40.53 -23.74
N PRO A 11 37.96 -39.21 -24.00
CA PRO A 11 37.46 -38.21 -23.06
C PRO A 11 36.07 -37.66 -23.45
N LYS A 12 35.24 -37.27 -22.47
CA LYS A 12 33.97 -36.59 -22.74
C LYS A 12 34.14 -35.08 -22.82
N THR A 13 34.00 -34.61 -24.05
CA THR A 13 33.79 -33.24 -24.53
C THR A 13 32.61 -32.52 -23.86
N THR A 14 32.82 -31.25 -23.57
CA THR A 14 31.80 -30.25 -23.19
C THR A 14 30.80 -29.98 -24.32
N ILE A 15 29.49 -30.12 -24.06
CA ILE A 15 28.41 -29.49 -24.85
C ILE A 15 27.30 -29.02 -23.89
N LYS A 16 26.89 -27.76 -24.03
CA LYS A 16 25.70 -27.11 -23.43
C LYS A 16 24.42 -27.58 -24.14
N LEU A 17 23.33 -27.83 -23.39
CA LEU A 17 22.01 -27.15 -23.48
C LEU A 17 20.84 -27.94 -22.85
N SER A 18 20.00 -27.17 -22.15
CA SER A 18 18.53 -27.21 -22.00
C SER A 18 17.75 -28.35 -21.32
N SER A 19 16.85 -27.88 -20.44
CA SER A 19 15.43 -28.23 -20.24
C SER A 19 15.02 -29.57 -19.59
N SER A 20 14.47 -29.46 -18.37
CA SER A 20 13.26 -30.17 -17.89
C SER A 20 12.88 -29.57 -16.52
N VAL A 21 11.89 -28.68 -16.42
CA VAL A 21 10.45 -29.00 -16.22
C VAL A 21 10.25 -30.07 -15.15
N ILE A 22 10.00 -29.64 -13.91
CA ILE A 22 9.21 -30.40 -12.94
C ILE A 22 7.99 -29.53 -12.64
N ALA A 23 6.92 -29.82 -13.38
CA ALA A 23 5.58 -29.37 -13.08
C ALA A 23 4.96 -30.44 -12.16
N GLU A 24 4.67 -30.09 -10.93
CA GLU A 24 3.86 -30.94 -10.06
C GLU A 24 2.39 -30.60 -10.33
N GLN A 25 1.75 -31.48 -11.09
CA GLN A 25 0.31 -31.48 -11.34
C GLN A 25 -0.40 -32.06 -10.11
N THR A 26 -1.26 -31.28 -9.47
CA THR A 26 -2.32 -31.84 -8.62
C THR A 26 -3.63 -31.77 -9.40
N LYS A 27 -4.04 -32.94 -9.91
CA LYS A 27 -5.32 -33.17 -10.59
C LYS A 27 -6.34 -33.58 -9.54
N VAL A 28 -7.37 -32.77 -9.31
CA VAL A 28 -8.55 -33.19 -8.52
C VAL A 28 -9.77 -33.15 -9.43
N HIS A 29 -10.43 -34.31 -9.53
CA HIS A 29 -11.64 -34.52 -10.31
C HIS A 29 -12.84 -33.76 -9.71
N SER A 30 -13.71 -33.34 -10.64
CA SER A 30 -14.96 -32.63 -10.47
C SER A 30 -16.00 -33.32 -9.60
N VAL A 31 -16.61 -32.58 -8.66
CA VAL A 31 -18.04 -32.68 -8.33
C VAL A 31 -18.55 -31.29 -7.88
N GLY A 32 -19.58 -30.76 -8.57
CA GLY A 32 -20.64 -29.93 -7.98
C GLY A 32 -20.33 -28.48 -7.57
N SER A 33 -20.48 -27.55 -8.50
CA SER A 33 -21.07 -26.21 -8.30
C SER A 33 -20.78 -25.46 -6.98
N SER A 34 -19.64 -24.76 -6.87
CA SER A 34 -19.50 -23.54 -6.01
C SER A 34 -18.17 -22.77 -6.12
N THR A 35 -17.37 -22.92 -7.20
CA THR A 35 -16.01 -22.35 -7.23
C THR A 35 -15.82 -21.35 -8.37
N LEU A 36 -16.11 -20.08 -8.08
CA LEU A 36 -15.77 -18.94 -8.94
C LEU A 36 -15.21 -17.76 -8.11
N LEU A 37 -14.43 -18.06 -7.06
CA LEU A 37 -13.92 -17.05 -6.13
C LEU A 37 -12.38 -17.09 -6.02
N GLU A 38 -11.70 -16.85 -7.14
CA GLU A 38 -10.26 -16.51 -7.18
C GLU A 38 -9.93 -15.74 -8.48
N LYS A 39 -10.38 -14.50 -8.63
CA LYS A 39 -10.23 -13.70 -9.86
C LYS A 39 -10.24 -12.20 -9.50
N TYR A 40 -9.26 -11.31 -9.74
CA TYR A 40 -7.92 -11.33 -10.32
C TYR A 40 -7.13 -10.12 -9.74
N LEU A 41 -5.90 -10.30 -9.27
CA LEU A 41 -5.01 -9.21 -8.87
C LEU A 41 -4.17 -8.77 -10.09
N LEU A 42 -4.59 -7.73 -10.81
CA LEU A 42 -3.88 -7.22 -11.99
C LEU A 42 -2.61 -6.43 -11.61
N THR A 43 -1.51 -7.12 -11.30
CA THR A 43 -0.18 -6.50 -11.32
C THR A 43 0.36 -6.45 -12.77
N PHE A 44 1.25 -5.49 -13.07
CA PHE A 44 1.75 -5.23 -14.43
C PHE A 44 2.32 -6.49 -15.12
N ASN A 45 2.96 -7.38 -14.35
CA ASN A 45 3.56 -8.62 -14.83
C ASN A 45 2.56 -9.73 -15.22
N TYR A 46 1.27 -9.59 -14.86
CA TYR A 46 0.23 -10.58 -15.14
C TYR A 46 -0.82 -10.11 -16.16
N ARG A 47 -0.71 -8.85 -16.64
CA ARG A 47 -1.66 -8.27 -17.61
C ARG A 47 -1.71 -9.08 -18.91
N GLU A 48 -0.57 -9.45 -19.48
CA GLU A 48 -0.53 -10.23 -20.73
C GLU A 48 -1.06 -11.66 -20.57
N LYS A 49 -0.84 -12.28 -19.40
CA LYS A 49 -1.25 -13.66 -19.14
C LYS A 49 -2.77 -13.80 -18.99
N TYR A 50 -3.41 -12.83 -18.35
CA TYR A 50 -4.87 -12.83 -18.14
C TYR A 50 -5.64 -12.07 -19.21
N ALA A 51 -4.99 -11.27 -20.06
CA ALA A 51 -5.65 -10.62 -21.20
C ALA A 51 -6.31 -11.62 -22.16
N ALA A 52 -5.79 -12.85 -22.26
CA ALA A 52 -6.40 -13.93 -23.04
C ALA A 52 -7.62 -14.57 -22.34
N GLU A 53 -7.80 -14.37 -21.03
CA GLU A 53 -8.91 -14.90 -20.24
C GLU A 53 -10.06 -13.91 -20.07
N PHE A 54 -9.82 -12.62 -20.32
CA PHE A 54 -10.86 -11.60 -20.35
C PHE A 54 -11.39 -11.44 -21.76
N ASP A 55 -12.71 -11.34 -21.90
CA ASP A 55 -13.28 -10.75 -23.10
C ASP A 55 -12.72 -9.33 -23.24
N MET A 56 -12.26 -8.98 -24.45
CA MET A 56 -11.64 -7.67 -24.73
C MET A 56 -12.59 -6.51 -24.39
N MET A 57 -13.90 -6.75 -24.46
CA MET A 57 -14.93 -5.80 -24.05
C MET A 57 -14.86 -5.53 -22.54
N THR A 58 -14.87 -6.58 -21.71
CA THR A 58 -14.74 -6.46 -20.25
C THR A 58 -13.43 -5.80 -19.84
N TYR A 59 -12.32 -6.13 -20.50
CA TYR A 59 -11.05 -5.46 -20.22
C TYR A 59 -11.14 -3.95 -20.51
N LYS A 60 -11.72 -3.58 -21.66
CA LYS A 60 -11.92 -2.18 -22.02
C LYS A 60 -12.82 -1.45 -21.01
N GLU A 61 -13.92 -2.07 -20.59
CA GLU A 61 -14.81 -1.51 -19.56
C GLU A 61 -14.07 -1.27 -18.24
N ILE A 62 -13.24 -2.21 -17.79
CA ILE A 62 -12.42 -2.06 -16.58
C ILE A 62 -11.45 -0.88 -16.73
N MET A 63 -10.81 -0.74 -17.89
CA MET A 63 -9.85 0.33 -18.15
C MET A 63 -10.53 1.70 -18.25
N ASP A 64 -11.70 1.77 -18.89
CA ASP A 64 -12.51 2.98 -18.96
C ASP A 64 -12.97 3.40 -17.54
N GLU A 65 -13.36 2.44 -16.71
CA GLU A 65 -13.71 2.69 -15.30
C GLU A 65 -12.49 3.11 -14.47
N CYS A 66 -11.30 2.56 -14.76
CA CYS A 66 -10.05 3.00 -14.14
C CYS A 66 -9.77 4.48 -14.45
N GLU A 67 -9.95 4.92 -15.69
CA GLU A 67 -9.71 6.30 -16.09
C GLU A 67 -10.74 7.25 -15.45
N LYS A 68 -12.02 6.85 -15.44
CA LYS A 68 -13.10 7.62 -14.82
C LYS A 68 -12.89 7.84 -13.32
N ARG A 69 -12.29 6.86 -12.62
CA ARG A 69 -12.03 6.89 -11.17
C ARG A 69 -10.70 7.56 -10.80
N ARG A 70 -9.88 7.89 -11.79
CA ARG A 70 -8.60 8.56 -11.58
C ARG A 70 -8.84 9.90 -10.90
N THR A 71 -8.12 10.12 -9.80
CA THR A 71 -8.23 11.37 -9.06
C THR A 71 -7.65 12.51 -9.88
N LEU A 72 -8.47 13.53 -10.12
CA LEU A 72 -8.04 14.80 -10.66
C LEU A 72 -7.74 15.73 -9.50
N LEU A 73 -6.53 16.28 -9.49
CA LEU A 73 -6.11 17.28 -8.54
C LEU A 73 -6.87 18.59 -8.83
N PRO A 74 -7.34 19.34 -7.80
CA PRO A 74 -7.93 20.65 -8.02
C PRO A 74 -6.99 21.56 -8.82
N SER A 75 -7.54 22.31 -9.78
CA SER A 75 -6.74 23.12 -10.70
C SER A 75 -5.88 24.17 -9.99
N SER A 76 -6.39 24.74 -8.88
CA SER A 76 -5.69 25.77 -8.11
C SER A 76 -4.34 25.28 -7.55
N ILE A 77 -4.33 24.12 -6.90
CA ILE A 77 -3.09 23.55 -6.34
C ILE A 77 -2.20 22.94 -7.42
N ALA A 78 -2.78 22.38 -8.49
CA ALA A 78 -2.02 21.90 -9.64
C ALA A 78 -1.17 23.01 -10.28
N VAL A 79 -1.77 24.19 -10.49
CA VAL A 79 -1.09 25.37 -11.05
C VAL A 79 -0.01 25.88 -10.09
N LYS A 80 -0.27 25.90 -8.77
CA LYS A 80 0.76 26.27 -7.78
C LYS A 80 1.96 25.35 -7.83
N ILE A 81 1.74 24.04 -7.96
CA ILE A 81 2.82 23.06 -8.11
C ILE A 81 3.58 23.35 -9.41
N ASP A 82 2.89 23.54 -10.54
CA ASP A 82 3.55 23.80 -11.81
C ASP A 82 4.42 25.06 -11.77
N ASN A 83 3.86 26.18 -11.30
CA ASN A 83 4.59 27.44 -11.17
C ASN A 83 5.80 27.29 -10.26
N LEU A 84 5.64 26.62 -9.11
CA LEU A 84 6.77 26.39 -8.20
C LEU A 84 7.90 25.65 -8.92
N PHE A 85 7.62 24.52 -9.57
CA PHE A 85 8.68 23.75 -10.23
C PHE A 85 9.28 24.46 -11.45
N ASP A 86 8.52 25.31 -12.13
CA ASP A 86 9.04 26.18 -13.19
C ASP A 86 10.03 27.20 -12.61
N ASP A 87 9.72 27.81 -11.46
CA ASP A 87 10.66 28.68 -10.73
C ASP A 87 11.90 27.91 -10.28
N LEU A 88 11.77 26.63 -9.92
CA LEU A 88 12.90 25.83 -9.46
C LEU A 88 13.89 25.45 -10.58
N LEU A 89 13.52 25.61 -11.85
CA LEU A 89 14.37 25.27 -12.99
C LEU A 89 15.69 26.06 -12.99
N GLU A 90 15.72 27.26 -12.41
CA GLU A 90 16.94 28.08 -12.35
C GLU A 90 18.03 27.48 -11.46
N TYR A 91 17.65 26.63 -10.49
CA TYR A 91 18.57 26.04 -9.51
C TYR A 91 19.08 24.66 -9.93
N ARG A 92 18.55 24.05 -11.01
CA ARG A 92 18.80 22.64 -11.36
C ARG A 92 20.28 22.28 -11.55
N PHE A 93 21.10 23.27 -11.87
CA PHE A 93 22.55 23.13 -12.08
C PHE A 93 23.40 23.76 -10.98
N ASP A 94 22.79 24.20 -9.88
CA ASP A 94 23.54 24.71 -8.74
C ASP A 94 24.41 23.60 -8.13
N LYS A 95 25.62 23.98 -7.70
CA LYS A 95 26.58 23.02 -7.11
C LYS A 95 26.16 22.52 -5.73
N ASN A 96 25.30 23.25 -5.03
CA ASN A 96 24.81 22.93 -3.70
C ASN A 96 23.38 23.44 -3.50
N THR A 97 22.75 23.04 -2.40
CA THR A 97 21.34 23.36 -2.11
C THR A 97 21.14 24.70 -1.38
N ASN A 98 22.19 25.47 -1.08
CA ASN A 98 22.04 26.63 -0.18
C ASN A 98 21.16 27.72 -0.79
N ARG A 99 21.34 28.03 -2.08
CA ARG A 99 20.60 29.10 -2.77
C ARG A 99 19.10 28.77 -2.87
N ILE A 100 18.76 27.55 -3.27
CA ILE A 100 17.36 27.09 -3.33
C ILE A 100 16.74 26.98 -1.93
N LEU A 101 17.49 26.59 -0.89
CA LEU A 101 16.97 26.58 0.49
C LEU A 101 16.67 28.00 0.99
N GLN A 102 17.52 28.99 0.68
CA GLN A 102 17.27 30.40 0.98
C GLN A 102 16.04 30.95 0.24
N TYR A 103 15.83 30.53 -1.01
CA TYR A 103 14.62 30.84 -1.76
C TYR A 103 13.38 30.35 -1.00
N PHE A 104 13.37 29.09 -0.55
CA PHE A 104 12.26 28.54 0.23
C PHE A 104 12.03 29.26 1.55
N ASP A 105 13.09 29.62 2.28
CA ASP A 105 12.97 30.38 3.53
C ASP A 105 12.28 31.74 3.27
N GLY A 106 12.67 32.45 2.21
CA GLY A 106 12.03 33.70 1.80
C GLY A 106 10.56 33.54 1.43
N GLN A 107 10.22 32.57 0.57
CA GLN A 107 8.84 32.31 0.14
C GLN A 107 7.94 31.90 1.31
N LYS A 108 8.41 30.99 2.17
CA LYS A 108 7.68 30.57 3.36
C LYS A 108 7.49 31.70 4.35
N SER A 109 8.48 32.58 4.54
CA SER A 109 8.35 33.75 5.42
C SER A 109 7.30 34.73 4.89
N ALA A 110 7.20 34.89 3.58
CA ALA A 110 6.24 35.78 2.93
C ALA A 110 4.78 35.28 2.99
N GLU A 111 4.56 33.97 3.10
CA GLU A 111 3.22 33.37 3.21
C GLU A 111 2.59 33.65 4.59
N PRO A 112 1.50 34.43 4.72
CA PRO A 112 0.95 34.77 6.02
C PRO A 112 0.33 33.57 6.75
N ASP A 113 -0.35 32.70 6.00
CA ASP A 113 -1.02 31.52 6.55
C ASP A 113 -0.13 30.29 6.48
N LYS A 114 0.45 29.93 7.62
CA LYS A 114 1.33 28.77 7.79
C LYS A 114 0.59 27.43 7.71
N THR A 115 -0.74 27.44 7.69
CA THR A 115 -1.57 26.25 7.50
C THR A 115 -2.02 26.08 6.05
N SER A 116 -1.80 27.08 5.20
CA SER A 116 -2.23 27.03 3.79
C SER A 116 -1.55 25.90 3.01
N ASP A 117 -2.24 25.40 1.98
CA ASP A 117 -1.66 24.42 1.05
C ASP A 117 -0.40 24.95 0.35
N ASN A 118 -0.31 26.27 0.17
CA ASN A 118 0.88 26.90 -0.44
C ASN A 118 2.08 26.81 0.50
N TYR A 119 1.89 27.13 1.78
CA TYR A 119 2.96 26.97 2.78
C TYR A 119 3.41 25.51 2.88
N LYS A 120 2.46 24.57 2.95
CA LYS A 120 2.76 23.13 2.98
C LYS A 120 3.51 22.66 1.75
N LEU A 121 3.11 23.11 0.56
CA LEU A 121 3.79 22.78 -0.69
C LEU A 121 5.26 23.22 -0.65
N LEU A 122 5.50 24.48 -0.28
CA LEU A 122 6.86 25.02 -0.11
C LEU A 122 7.66 24.22 0.92
N HIS A 123 7.03 23.88 2.05
CA HIS A 123 7.66 23.13 3.13
C HIS A 123 8.01 21.69 2.73
N ILE A 124 7.12 20.98 2.04
CA ILE A 124 7.37 19.62 1.53
C ILE A 124 8.54 19.61 0.54
N VAL A 125 8.58 20.55 -0.41
CA VAL A 125 9.67 20.62 -1.40
C VAL A 125 10.99 20.97 -0.73
N GLN A 126 10.99 21.93 0.19
CA GLN A 126 12.18 22.25 0.98
C GLN A 126 12.67 21.05 1.79
N GLN A 127 11.77 20.30 2.43
CA GLN A 127 12.11 19.10 3.21
C GLN A 127 12.71 18.00 2.32
N ALA A 128 12.17 17.81 1.11
CA ALA A 128 12.75 16.88 0.14
C ALA A 128 14.18 17.28 -0.27
N ILE A 129 14.43 18.57 -0.52
CA ILE A 129 15.76 19.10 -0.86
C ILE A 129 16.73 19.01 0.32
N PHE A 130 16.28 19.35 1.52
CA PHE A 130 17.08 19.24 2.75
C PHE A 130 17.58 17.81 2.96
N ASN A 131 16.76 16.82 2.60
CA ASN A 131 17.10 15.40 2.66
C ASN A 131 18.09 14.93 1.58
N PHE A 132 18.55 15.76 0.63
CA PHE A 132 19.55 15.32 -0.37
C PHE A 132 20.85 14.82 0.25
N LYS A 133 21.32 15.44 1.34
CA LYS A 133 22.52 14.98 2.07
C LYS A 133 22.33 13.61 2.69
N PHE A 134 21.08 13.26 3.05
CA PHE A 134 20.73 11.91 3.44
C PHE A 134 20.86 11.03 2.19
N TRP A 135 20.08 11.27 1.14
CA TRP A 135 20.06 10.43 -0.07
C TRP A 135 21.42 10.23 -0.76
N ALA A 136 22.36 11.17 -0.66
CA ALA A 136 23.71 11.03 -1.17
C ALA A 136 24.43 9.76 -0.70
N LYS A 137 24.09 9.23 0.49
CA LYS A 137 24.69 8.01 1.04
C LYS A 137 24.00 6.73 0.56
N GLU A 138 22.86 6.82 -0.15
CA GLU A 138 22.14 5.66 -0.71
C GLU A 138 23.02 4.86 -1.69
N SER A 139 23.89 5.55 -2.43
CA SER A 139 24.84 4.97 -3.39
C SER A 139 26.18 4.57 -2.78
N ASP A 140 26.40 4.83 -1.49
CA ASP A 140 27.66 4.52 -0.83
C ASP A 140 27.72 3.02 -0.50
N LYS A 141 28.57 2.30 -1.24
CA LYS A 141 28.79 0.85 -1.07
C LYS A 141 29.38 0.50 0.31
N VAL A 142 30.00 1.46 0.99
CA VAL A 142 30.67 1.27 2.29
C VAL A 142 29.70 1.45 3.46
N MET A 143 28.74 2.39 3.35
CA MET A 143 27.78 2.70 4.43
C MET A 143 26.55 1.76 4.46
N GLY A 144 26.45 0.84 3.51
CA GLY A 144 25.36 -0.13 3.41
C GLY A 144 24.06 0.49 2.86
N CYS A 145 23.27 -0.31 2.16
CA CYS A 145 21.96 0.14 1.68
C CYS A 145 21.04 0.46 2.86
N TYR A 146 20.33 1.58 2.78
CA TYR A 146 19.38 1.98 3.80
C TYR A 146 18.36 0.90 4.16
N SER A 147 18.02 0.84 5.45
CA SER A 147 16.95 -0.03 5.93
C SER A 147 15.60 0.47 5.42
N GLU A 148 14.60 -0.41 5.44
CA GLU A 148 13.21 -0.08 5.06
C GLU A 148 12.66 1.09 5.90
N ASN A 149 12.89 1.04 7.20
CA ASN A 149 12.49 2.09 8.14
C ASN A 149 13.16 3.46 7.85
N MET A 150 14.34 3.47 7.24
CA MET A 150 15.00 4.73 6.84
C MET A 150 14.27 5.41 5.68
N TYR A 151 13.78 4.64 4.70
CA TYR A 151 12.95 5.18 3.63
C TYR A 151 11.58 5.63 4.15
N LEU A 152 10.96 4.79 4.98
CA LEU A 152 9.68 5.07 5.61
C LEU A 152 9.70 6.41 6.34
N ARG A 153 10.68 6.65 7.21
CA ARG A 153 10.74 7.89 8.01
C ARG A 153 10.86 9.14 7.14
N LYS A 154 11.61 9.07 6.03
CA LYS A 154 11.72 10.20 5.11
C LYS A 154 10.45 10.45 4.30
N PHE A 155 9.68 9.42 4.04
CA PHE A 155 8.35 9.59 3.48
C PHE A 155 7.37 10.14 4.51
N ALA A 156 7.39 9.62 5.75
CA ALA A 156 6.54 10.06 6.85
C ALA A 156 6.72 11.56 7.14
N GLU A 157 7.97 12.07 7.13
CA GLU A 157 8.25 13.52 7.24
C GLU A 157 7.47 14.36 6.22
N LEU A 158 7.27 13.88 4.98
CA LEU A 158 6.48 14.60 3.97
C LEU A 158 4.98 14.50 4.25
N MET A 159 4.55 13.35 4.78
CA MET A 159 3.15 13.11 5.13
C MET A 159 2.70 13.94 6.32
N ASP A 160 3.56 14.07 7.34
CA ASP A 160 3.31 14.91 8.51
C ASP A 160 3.01 16.35 8.11
N ILE A 161 3.76 16.89 7.14
CA ILE A 161 3.52 18.24 6.60
C ILE A 161 2.21 18.29 5.78
N LEU A 162 1.96 17.27 4.96
CA LEU A 162 0.79 17.23 4.06
C LEU A 162 -0.54 17.18 4.83
N PHE A 163 -0.57 16.46 5.95
CA PHE A 163 -1.76 16.23 6.78
C PHE A 163 -1.74 16.99 8.11
N GLU A 164 -0.83 17.97 8.29
CA GLU A 164 -0.64 18.69 9.56
C GLU A 164 -1.93 19.30 10.14
N ASP A 165 -2.86 19.71 9.27
CA ASP A 165 -4.14 20.34 9.63
C ASP A 165 -5.36 19.39 9.57
N GLU A 166 -5.14 18.11 9.28
CA GLU A 166 -6.21 17.15 9.07
C GLU A 166 -6.46 16.33 10.35
N ASP A 167 -7.19 16.91 11.31
CA ASP A 167 -7.47 16.30 12.62
C ASP A 167 -8.13 14.90 12.53
N ASP A 168 -8.88 14.66 11.46
CA ASP A 168 -9.62 13.41 11.26
C ASP A 168 -8.84 12.34 10.51
N ILE A 169 -7.61 12.64 10.04
CA ILE A 169 -6.77 11.70 9.30
C ILE A 169 -5.44 11.55 10.05
N ALA A 170 -5.24 10.37 10.62
CA ALA A 170 -3.99 10.02 11.26
C ALA A 170 -3.19 9.05 10.39
N ILE A 171 -1.88 9.27 10.34
CA ILE A 171 -0.93 8.38 9.69
C ILE A 171 -0.11 7.71 10.80
N TYR A 172 -0.20 6.39 10.89
CA TYR A 172 0.54 5.59 11.86
C TYR A 172 1.66 4.86 11.14
N ASP A 173 2.88 4.99 11.65
CA ASP A 173 4.02 4.21 11.21
C ASP A 173 4.49 3.21 12.28
N GLY A 174 5.49 2.38 11.97
CA GLY A 174 6.16 1.54 12.98
C GLY A 174 5.53 0.16 13.22
N GLU A 175 5.36 -0.65 12.17
CA GLU A 175 4.82 -2.02 12.24
C GLU A 175 3.40 -2.11 12.84
N THR A 176 2.51 -1.18 12.46
CA THR A 176 1.12 -1.16 12.94
C THR A 176 0.35 -2.40 12.45
N ILE A 177 -0.37 -3.06 13.35
CA ILE A 177 -1.23 -4.21 13.00
C ILE A 177 -2.54 -3.71 12.38
N SER A 178 -2.89 -4.24 11.20
CA SER A 178 -4.21 -3.98 10.58
C SER A 178 -5.29 -4.83 11.23
N GLN A 179 -6.25 -4.18 11.89
CA GLN A 179 -7.45 -4.79 12.47
C GLN A 179 -8.36 -5.33 11.37
N THR A 180 -8.41 -4.68 10.21
CA THR A 180 -9.24 -5.17 9.11
C THR A 180 -8.71 -6.49 8.54
N SER A 181 -7.39 -6.62 8.45
CA SER A 181 -6.77 -7.90 8.04
C SER A 181 -7.04 -9.01 9.06
N GLN A 182 -7.04 -8.69 10.35
CA GLN A 182 -7.38 -9.64 11.41
C GLN A 182 -8.82 -10.12 11.28
N TYR A 183 -9.77 -9.19 11.11
CA TYR A 183 -11.17 -9.53 10.92
C TYR A 183 -11.40 -10.45 9.71
N MET A 184 -10.74 -10.16 8.59
CA MET A 184 -10.84 -11.01 7.40
C MET A 184 -10.18 -12.38 7.58
N GLN A 185 -9.11 -12.50 8.36
CA GLN A 185 -8.53 -13.80 8.70
C GLN A 185 -9.49 -14.63 9.53
N ILE A 186 -10.15 -14.04 10.53
CA ILE A 186 -11.18 -14.71 11.34
C ILE A 186 -12.30 -15.23 10.42
N LEU A 187 -12.74 -14.45 9.44
CA LEU A 187 -13.77 -14.89 8.49
C LEU A 187 -13.31 -15.99 7.53
N ASN A 188 -12.02 -16.07 7.22
CA ASN A 188 -11.47 -17.08 6.30
C ASN A 188 -11.15 -18.41 6.99
N GLU A 189 -10.68 -18.35 8.24
CA GLU A 189 -10.02 -19.47 8.93
C GLU A 189 -10.74 -19.90 10.21
N ASP A 190 -11.75 -19.17 10.68
CA ASP A 190 -12.40 -19.33 11.99
C ASP A 190 -11.40 -19.35 13.18
N GLU A 191 -10.16 -18.89 12.98
CA GLU A 191 -9.09 -18.82 13.98
C GLU A 191 -8.72 -17.37 14.34
N VAL A 192 -8.48 -17.10 15.62
CA VAL A 192 -8.04 -15.79 16.12
C VAL A 192 -6.53 -15.64 15.91
N ASN A 193 -6.15 -15.21 14.71
CA ASN A 193 -4.78 -14.84 14.40
C ASN A 193 -4.51 -13.35 14.71
N SER A 194 -3.24 -13.00 14.95
CA SER A 194 -2.84 -11.58 14.96
C SER A 194 -2.93 -11.04 13.54
N GLY A 195 -3.52 -9.86 13.36
CA GLY A 195 -3.55 -9.18 12.07
C GLY A 195 -2.16 -8.97 11.45
N ARG A 196 -2.13 -8.63 10.18
CA ARG A 196 -0.87 -8.38 9.45
C ARG A 196 -0.27 -7.04 9.86
N ARG A 197 1.04 -7.03 10.07
CA ARG A 197 1.83 -5.82 10.33
C ARG A 197 2.07 -5.04 9.04
N MET A 198 1.89 -3.73 9.13
CA MET A 198 2.05 -2.76 8.04
C MET A 198 3.07 -1.70 8.42
N ASP A 199 3.81 -1.26 7.41
CA ASP A 199 4.80 -0.21 7.58
C ASP A 199 4.13 1.12 7.93
N MET A 200 3.14 1.52 7.13
CA MET A 200 2.38 2.74 7.35
C MET A 200 0.88 2.49 7.10
N LEU A 201 0.05 2.92 8.04
CA LEU A 201 -1.39 2.74 8.02
C LEU A 201 -2.07 4.09 8.25
N SER A 202 -2.87 4.53 7.28
CA SER A 202 -3.68 5.72 7.43
C SER A 202 -5.05 5.34 7.97
N LYS A 203 -5.51 6.09 8.96
CA LYS A 203 -6.78 5.86 9.64
C LYS A 203 -7.54 7.16 9.73
N THR A 204 -8.86 7.04 9.83
CA THR A 204 -9.73 8.16 10.18
C THR A 204 -10.41 7.91 11.51
N LYS A 205 -10.75 8.98 12.23
CA LYS A 205 -11.42 8.92 13.53
C LYS A 205 -12.81 9.54 13.44
N TYR A 206 -13.79 8.86 14.02
CA TYR A 206 -15.11 9.44 14.24
C TYR A 206 -15.71 8.93 15.55
N ASN A 207 -16.15 9.85 16.43
CA ASN A 207 -16.75 9.51 17.73
C ASN A 207 -15.96 8.47 18.54
N GLY A 208 -14.62 8.57 18.54
CA GLY A 208 -13.74 7.63 19.24
C GLY A 208 -13.50 6.30 18.52
N THR A 209 -14.21 6.02 17.44
CA THR A 209 -13.98 4.85 16.56
C THR A 209 -12.88 5.20 15.56
N VAL A 210 -11.92 4.29 15.41
CA VAL A 210 -10.81 4.43 14.46
C VAL A 210 -11.04 3.44 13.31
N ILE A 211 -11.06 3.96 12.08
CA ILE A 211 -11.34 3.18 10.87
C ILE A 211 -10.14 3.29 9.93
N GLU A 212 -9.65 2.14 9.47
CA GLU A 212 -8.53 2.09 8.51
C GLU A 212 -8.98 2.61 7.14
N VAL A 213 -8.15 3.44 6.50
CA VAL A 213 -8.44 4.05 5.19
C VAL A 213 -7.60 3.44 4.09
N CYS A 214 -6.29 3.28 4.29
CA CYS A 214 -5.42 2.55 3.39
C CYS A 214 -4.08 2.21 4.08
N SER A 215 -3.34 1.27 3.50
CA SER A 215 -2.00 0.89 3.95
C SER A 215 -0.95 1.13 2.87
N THR A 216 0.23 1.58 3.28
CA THR A 216 1.41 1.78 2.42
C THR A 216 2.55 0.91 2.90
N GLU A 217 3.28 0.30 1.97
CA GLU A 217 4.39 -0.60 2.26
C GLU A 217 5.68 -0.09 1.64
N PHE A 218 6.79 -0.30 2.33
CA PHE A 218 8.13 0.06 1.93
C PHE A 218 8.94 -1.22 1.70
N LYS A 219 9.92 -1.12 0.81
CA LYS A 219 10.94 -2.13 0.57
C LYS A 219 12.28 -1.43 0.49
N ARG A 220 13.32 -2.14 0.88
CA ARG A 220 14.70 -1.73 0.57
C ARG A 220 14.89 -1.62 -0.94
N LEU A 221 15.74 -0.69 -1.38
CA LEU A 221 16.14 -0.56 -2.78
C LEU A 221 16.67 -1.89 -3.36
N THR A 222 17.42 -2.64 -2.55
CA THR A 222 18.03 -3.93 -2.91
C THR A 222 17.08 -5.13 -2.81
N ALA A 223 15.81 -4.94 -2.48
CA ALA A 223 14.84 -6.03 -2.43
C ALA A 223 14.74 -6.73 -3.80
N SER A 224 14.73 -8.08 -3.79
CA SER A 224 14.57 -8.86 -5.00
C SER A 224 13.18 -8.64 -5.62
N ALA A 225 13.05 -8.83 -6.94
CA ALA A 225 11.75 -8.74 -7.62
C ALA A 225 10.71 -9.69 -7.00
N THR A 226 11.13 -10.90 -6.61
CA THR A 226 10.27 -11.88 -5.92
C THR A 226 9.76 -11.34 -4.58
N THR A 227 10.64 -10.72 -3.79
CA THR A 227 10.25 -10.08 -2.52
C THR A 227 9.29 -8.93 -2.76
N CYS A 228 9.56 -8.07 -3.74
CA CYS A 228 8.69 -6.96 -4.11
C CYS A 228 7.29 -7.46 -4.52
N ASN A 229 7.22 -8.45 -5.42
CA ASN A 229 5.95 -9.02 -5.88
C ASN A 229 5.15 -9.64 -4.72
N ARG A 230 5.80 -10.39 -3.82
CA ARG A 230 5.15 -11.00 -2.66
C ARG A 230 4.55 -9.94 -1.74
N GLN A 231 5.31 -8.88 -1.45
CA GLN A 231 4.87 -7.79 -0.58
C GLN A 231 3.80 -6.92 -1.25
N GLN A 232 3.88 -6.70 -2.56
CA GLN A 232 2.82 -6.07 -3.34
C GLN A 232 1.51 -6.85 -3.23
N SER A 233 1.53 -8.18 -3.42
CA SER A 233 0.33 -9.02 -3.25
C SER A 233 -0.22 -8.96 -1.82
N LYS A 234 0.65 -8.91 -0.80
CA LYS A 234 0.25 -8.67 0.60
C LYS A 234 -0.47 -7.32 0.72
N ASN A 235 0.12 -6.24 0.23
CA ASN A 235 -0.41 -4.89 0.32
C ASN A 235 -1.77 -4.76 -0.37
N ILE A 236 -1.94 -5.39 -1.54
CA ILE A 236 -3.22 -5.37 -2.25
C ILE A 236 -4.32 -6.08 -1.44
N ARG A 237 -4.04 -7.26 -0.87
CA ARG A 237 -5.02 -7.99 -0.05
C ARG A 237 -5.46 -7.18 1.17
N ILE A 238 -4.53 -6.48 1.80
CA ILE A 238 -4.81 -5.67 2.99
C ILE A 238 -5.64 -4.44 2.62
N ASN A 239 -5.26 -3.72 1.57
CA ASN A 239 -6.07 -2.61 1.06
C ASN A 239 -7.45 -3.09 0.54
N SER A 240 -7.56 -4.31 0.01
CA SER A 240 -8.84 -4.93 -0.37
C SER A 240 -9.72 -5.17 0.86
N ALA A 241 -9.13 -5.68 1.95
CA ALA A 241 -9.83 -5.87 3.21
C ALA A 241 -10.35 -4.54 3.76
N ILE A 242 -9.49 -3.51 3.75
CA ILE A 242 -9.85 -2.14 4.12
C ILE A 242 -11.01 -1.62 3.25
N ALA A 243 -10.96 -1.82 1.92
CA ALA A 243 -12.05 -1.44 1.02
C ALA A 243 -13.37 -2.12 1.35
N CYS A 244 -13.34 -3.42 1.62
CA CYS A 244 -14.54 -4.15 2.04
C CYS A 244 -15.11 -3.59 3.35
N ASN A 245 -14.25 -3.24 4.32
CA ASN A 245 -14.71 -2.66 5.58
C ASN A 245 -15.34 -1.28 5.37
N ILE A 246 -14.70 -0.40 4.61
CA ILE A 246 -15.25 0.92 4.27
C ILE A 246 -16.57 0.78 3.51
N HIS A 247 -16.66 -0.15 2.56
CA HIS A 247 -17.91 -0.45 1.86
C HIS A 247 -19.00 -0.94 2.81
N ASN A 248 -18.67 -1.81 3.77
CA ASN A 248 -19.63 -2.30 4.75
C ASN A 248 -20.18 -1.19 5.65
N ILE A 249 -19.36 -0.20 5.99
CA ILE A 249 -19.75 0.95 6.80
C ILE A 249 -20.58 1.93 5.96
N THR A 250 -20.05 2.35 4.82
CA THR A 250 -20.63 3.44 4.01
C THR A 250 -21.74 3.00 3.07
N LYS A 251 -21.83 1.70 2.77
CA LYS A 251 -22.65 1.12 1.69
C LYS A 251 -22.39 1.74 0.31
N LYS A 252 -21.21 2.34 0.13
CA LYS A 252 -20.76 2.98 -1.12
C LYS A 252 -19.56 2.25 -1.69
N GLU A 253 -19.45 2.22 -3.01
CA GLU A 253 -18.28 1.66 -3.72
C GLU A 253 -17.20 2.74 -3.89
N LEU A 254 -16.62 3.14 -2.76
CA LEU A 254 -15.54 4.12 -2.74
C LEU A 254 -14.25 3.51 -3.34
N THR A 255 -13.49 4.36 -4.04
CA THR A 255 -12.18 3.97 -4.57
C THR A 255 -11.12 4.33 -3.53
N ILE A 256 -10.33 3.35 -3.12
CA ILE A 256 -9.18 3.57 -2.23
C ILE A 256 -7.93 3.74 -3.08
N GLU A 257 -7.05 4.65 -2.68
CA GLU A 257 -5.72 4.77 -3.24
C GLU A 257 -4.67 4.46 -2.18
N TYR A 258 -3.67 3.68 -2.57
CA TYR A 258 -2.57 3.27 -1.71
C TYR A 258 -1.25 3.30 -2.48
N MET A 259 -0.15 3.18 -1.75
CA MET A 259 1.19 3.26 -2.31
C MET A 259 2.03 2.04 -1.94
N ASP A 260 3.02 1.78 -2.78
CA ASP A 260 4.07 0.82 -2.51
C ASP A 260 5.41 1.41 -2.96
N TRP A 261 6.40 1.39 -2.06
CA TRP A 261 7.70 2.05 -2.24
C TRP A 261 8.83 1.03 -2.23
N ARG A 262 9.80 1.21 -3.13
CA ARG A 262 11.07 0.50 -3.17
C ARG A 262 12.20 1.53 -3.20
N GLY A 263 12.82 1.76 -2.04
CA GLY A 263 13.72 2.89 -1.87
C GLY A 263 12.96 4.21 -2.08
N ARG A 264 13.50 5.11 -2.91
CA ARG A 264 12.89 6.41 -3.28
C ARG A 264 11.89 6.36 -4.43
N THR A 265 11.72 5.20 -5.05
CA THR A 265 10.79 5.02 -6.17
C THR A 265 9.59 4.21 -5.69
N GLY A 266 8.39 4.67 -6.01
CA GLY A 266 7.17 3.97 -5.67
C GLY A 266 6.15 4.02 -6.80
N TYR A 267 4.97 3.51 -6.51
CA TYR A 267 3.81 3.73 -7.35
C TYR A 267 2.57 3.97 -6.48
N MET A 268 1.60 4.66 -7.07
CA MET A 268 0.25 4.76 -6.53
C MET A 268 -0.66 3.79 -7.28
N ALA A 269 -1.52 3.08 -6.56
CA ALA A 269 -2.55 2.25 -7.15
C ALA A 269 -3.92 2.58 -6.56
N GLN A 270 -4.93 2.49 -7.41
CA GLN A 270 -6.33 2.58 -7.03
C GLN A 270 -6.92 1.19 -6.88
N LEU A 271 -7.91 1.08 -6.00
CA LEU A 271 -8.60 -0.14 -5.66
C LEU A 271 -10.10 0.12 -5.54
N PHE A 272 -10.91 -0.60 -6.28
CA PHE A 272 -12.37 -0.41 -6.31
C PHE A 272 -13.12 -1.70 -6.68
N PHE A 273 -14.41 -1.74 -6.36
CA PHE A 273 -15.31 -2.82 -6.74
C PHE A 273 -15.81 -2.63 -8.18
N PHE A 274 -15.81 -3.70 -8.96
CA PHE A 274 -16.38 -3.73 -10.31
C PHE A 274 -16.98 -5.11 -10.55
N GLN A 275 -18.29 -5.18 -10.81
CA GLN A 275 -19.00 -6.42 -11.17
C GLN A 275 -18.69 -7.62 -10.24
N GLY A 276 -18.65 -7.39 -8.92
CA GLY A 276 -18.42 -8.45 -7.93
C GLY A 276 -16.95 -8.88 -7.77
N VAL A 277 -16.00 -8.18 -8.39
CA VAL A 277 -14.56 -8.35 -8.14
C VAL A 277 -13.93 -7.05 -7.64
N ILE A 278 -12.75 -7.17 -7.02
CA ILE A 278 -11.93 -6.03 -6.63
C ILE A 278 -10.85 -5.83 -7.69
N VAL A 279 -10.85 -4.66 -8.32
CA VAL A 279 -9.84 -4.25 -9.30
C VAL A 279 -8.77 -3.44 -8.59
N ALA A 280 -7.51 -3.83 -8.76
CA ALA A 280 -6.35 -3.03 -8.36
C ALA A 280 -5.61 -2.57 -9.62
N HIS A 281 -5.40 -1.27 -9.77
CA HIS A 281 -4.79 -0.67 -10.95
C HIS A 281 -3.73 0.37 -10.56
N GLN A 282 -2.52 0.24 -11.09
CA GLN A 282 -1.48 1.24 -10.92
C GLN A 282 -1.83 2.52 -11.67
N VAL A 283 -1.92 3.63 -10.94
CA VAL A 283 -2.33 4.95 -11.45
C VAL A 283 -1.14 5.75 -11.97
N ASP A 284 -0.05 5.75 -11.20
CA ASP A 284 1.16 6.52 -11.52
C ASP A 284 2.39 6.00 -10.78
N SER A 285 3.56 6.40 -11.27
CA SER A 285 4.85 6.23 -10.58
C SER A 285 5.12 7.42 -9.67
N LEU A 286 5.79 7.17 -8.56
CA LEU A 286 6.16 8.16 -7.55
C LEU A 286 7.68 8.17 -7.36
N TYR A 287 8.23 9.34 -7.08
CA TYR A 287 9.66 9.55 -7.00
C TYR A 287 10.02 10.57 -5.94
N ILE A 288 10.97 10.26 -5.05
CA ILE A 288 11.57 11.22 -4.11
C ILE A 288 12.94 11.65 -4.65
N PRO A 289 13.17 12.95 -4.92
CA PRO A 289 14.42 13.42 -5.51
C PRO A 289 15.60 13.28 -4.55
N LYS A 290 16.78 12.97 -5.10
CA LYS A 290 18.05 12.96 -4.35
C LYS A 290 19.01 14.09 -4.75
N LEU A 291 18.73 14.80 -5.84
CA LEU A 291 19.56 15.88 -6.37
C LEU A 291 18.71 16.86 -7.21
N LEU A 292 19.24 18.07 -7.44
CA LEU A 292 18.47 19.18 -8.04
C LEU A 292 17.97 18.90 -9.45
N LEU A 293 18.73 18.14 -10.24
CA LEU A 293 18.34 17.73 -11.59
C LEU A 293 17.08 16.85 -11.63
N GLU A 294 16.75 16.18 -10.53
CA GLU A 294 15.60 15.27 -10.43
C GLU A 294 14.36 15.95 -9.84
N LEU A 295 14.41 17.26 -9.58
CA LEU A 295 13.26 17.97 -9.00
C LEU A 295 12.03 17.89 -9.90
N ASP A 296 12.18 17.95 -11.22
CA ASP A 296 11.02 17.90 -12.12
C ASP A 296 10.27 16.57 -12.03
N ASP A 297 10.96 15.45 -11.76
CA ASP A 297 10.32 14.14 -11.51
C ASP A 297 9.47 14.14 -10.22
N PHE A 298 9.77 15.03 -9.27
CA PHE A 298 9.00 15.19 -8.03
C PHE A 298 7.70 15.97 -8.25
N ARG A 299 7.62 16.79 -9.31
CA ARG A 299 6.42 17.58 -9.67
C ARG A 299 5.19 16.69 -9.78
N SER A 300 5.29 15.58 -10.52
CA SER A 300 4.18 14.62 -10.71
C SER A 300 3.81 13.93 -9.40
N THR A 301 4.81 13.56 -8.60
CA THR A 301 4.62 12.93 -7.28
C THR A 301 3.81 13.82 -6.37
N LEU A 302 4.13 15.11 -6.27
CA LEU A 302 3.37 16.05 -5.44
C LEU A 302 1.93 16.21 -5.91
N LYS A 303 1.71 16.29 -7.22
CA LYS A 303 0.34 16.34 -7.74
C LYS A 303 -0.47 15.11 -7.31
N ARG A 304 0.15 13.93 -7.31
CA ARG A 304 -0.49 12.70 -6.83
C ARG A 304 -0.70 12.69 -5.32
N LEU A 305 0.26 13.18 -4.53
CA LEU A 305 0.14 13.24 -3.08
C LEU A 305 -1.00 14.17 -2.64
N TYR A 306 -1.14 15.36 -3.25
CA TYR A 306 -2.26 16.24 -2.95
C TYR A 306 -3.61 15.66 -3.43
N GLY A 307 -3.65 15.04 -4.62
CA GLY A 307 -4.87 14.36 -5.07
C GLY A 307 -5.28 13.23 -4.11
N TRP A 308 -4.29 12.50 -3.60
CA TRP A 308 -4.48 11.45 -2.61
C TRP A 308 -4.98 12.00 -1.26
N LYS A 309 -4.47 13.16 -0.79
CA LYS A 309 -4.99 13.88 0.38
C LYS A 309 -6.48 14.16 0.22
N GLU A 310 -6.89 14.80 -0.88
CA GLU A 310 -8.30 15.11 -1.15
C GLU A 310 -9.19 13.86 -1.15
N LYS A 311 -8.71 12.78 -1.76
CA LYS A 311 -9.46 11.51 -1.80
C LYS A 311 -9.63 10.91 -0.40
N LYS A 312 -8.62 11.01 0.45
CA LYS A 312 -8.70 10.55 1.85
C LYS A 312 -9.68 11.36 2.67
N ILE A 313 -9.66 12.69 2.54
CA ILE A 313 -10.62 13.58 3.19
C ILE A 313 -12.04 13.20 2.76
N LYS A 314 -12.26 12.98 1.46
CA LYS A 314 -13.54 12.51 0.95
C LYS A 314 -13.97 11.17 1.57
N ILE A 315 -13.09 10.18 1.61
CA ILE A 315 -13.39 8.86 2.22
C ILE A 315 -13.69 9.01 3.72
N SER A 316 -12.91 9.82 4.43
CA SER A 316 -13.14 10.12 5.84
C SER A 316 -14.53 10.73 6.06
N ASN A 317 -14.89 11.76 5.28
CA ASN A 317 -16.20 12.39 5.37
C ASN A 317 -17.35 11.41 5.09
N GLU A 318 -17.20 10.51 4.13
CA GLU A 318 -18.19 9.48 3.82
C GLU A 318 -18.36 8.47 4.96
N ILE A 319 -17.25 8.07 5.59
CA ILE A 319 -17.26 7.21 6.77
C ILE A 319 -17.97 7.92 7.95
N ARG A 320 -17.65 9.19 8.18
CA ARG A 320 -18.26 10.02 9.23
C ARG A 320 -19.76 10.16 9.02
N LEU A 321 -20.19 10.44 7.79
CA LEU A 321 -21.60 10.55 7.43
C LEU A 321 -22.34 9.24 7.69
N ALA A 322 -21.79 8.12 7.25
CA ALA A 322 -22.41 6.81 7.46
C ALA A 322 -22.54 6.47 8.95
N ALA A 323 -21.50 6.72 9.74
CA ALA A 323 -21.53 6.51 11.18
C ALA A 323 -22.53 7.43 11.90
N PHE A 324 -22.64 8.69 11.47
CA PHE A 324 -23.65 9.62 11.98
C PHE A 324 -25.08 9.15 11.68
N GLU A 325 -25.33 8.68 10.45
CA GLU A 325 -26.64 8.16 10.05
C GLU A 325 -27.02 6.88 10.82
N GLU A 326 -26.04 5.99 11.06
CA GLU A 326 -26.24 4.79 11.87
C GLU A 326 -26.60 5.14 13.33
N GLN A 327 -25.88 6.06 13.96
CA GLN A 327 -26.20 6.55 15.30
C GLN A 327 -27.62 7.13 15.39
N ARG A 328 -28.05 7.90 14.37
CA ARG A 328 -29.41 8.44 14.30
C ARG A 328 -30.48 7.35 14.22
N LYS A 329 -30.21 6.24 13.52
CA LYS A 329 -31.15 5.11 13.45
C LYS A 329 -31.38 4.47 14.82
N TYR A 330 -30.31 4.28 15.61
CA TYR A 330 -30.41 3.76 16.96
C TYR A 330 -31.16 4.73 17.90
N MET A 331 -30.84 6.02 17.88
CA MET A 331 -31.56 7.02 18.67
C MET A 331 -33.06 7.11 18.31
N ALA A 332 -33.39 7.01 17.03
CA ALA A 332 -34.79 6.99 16.58
C ALA A 332 -35.51 5.71 17.04
N ALA A 333 -34.83 4.56 17.03
CA ALA A 333 -35.37 3.32 17.57
C ALA A 333 -35.65 3.44 19.07
N ASP A 334 -34.72 3.98 19.86
CA ASP A 334 -34.85 4.18 21.31
C ASP A 334 -36.06 5.08 21.68
N ILE A 335 -36.31 6.13 20.91
CA ILE A 335 -37.49 7.00 21.08
C ILE A 335 -38.79 6.23 20.79
N SER A 336 -38.77 5.35 19.78
CA SER A 336 -39.95 4.54 19.40
C SER A 336 -40.23 3.36 20.34
N THR A 337 -39.23 2.90 21.10
CA THR A 337 -39.30 1.72 21.97
C THR A 337 -39.44 2.02 23.46
N SER A 338 -39.88 3.23 23.84
CA SER A 338 -40.02 3.67 25.24
C SER A 338 -40.99 2.84 26.13
N HIS A 339 -41.50 1.69 25.66
CA HIS A 339 -42.37 0.77 26.42
C HIS A 339 -42.01 -0.73 26.38
N ARG A 340 -40.81 -1.15 25.96
CA ARG A 340 -40.39 -2.57 26.15
C ARG A 340 -38.93 -2.69 26.54
N GLU A 341 -38.65 -3.50 27.57
CA GLU A 341 -37.30 -3.90 27.98
C GLU A 341 -36.54 -4.46 26.77
N VAL A 342 -35.53 -3.73 26.31
CA VAL A 342 -34.69 -4.11 25.17
C VAL A 342 -33.58 -5.01 25.68
N VAL A 343 -33.66 -6.30 25.33
CA VAL A 343 -32.52 -7.23 25.41
C VAL A 343 -31.51 -6.80 24.34
N TYR A 344 -30.42 -6.17 24.75
CA TYR A 344 -29.31 -5.83 23.85
C TYR A 344 -28.63 -7.11 23.36
N SER A 345 -28.96 -7.52 22.13
CA SER A 345 -28.06 -8.40 21.36
C SER A 345 -27.14 -7.51 20.53
N PRO A 346 -25.81 -7.69 20.59
CA PRO A 346 -24.91 -6.94 19.73
C PRO A 346 -25.25 -7.24 18.25
N PRO A 347 -25.22 -6.24 17.36
CA PRO A 347 -25.53 -6.45 15.95
C PRO A 347 -24.58 -7.51 15.39
N ARG A 348 -25.13 -8.58 14.82
CA ARG A 348 -24.36 -9.52 14.00
C ARG A 348 -23.72 -8.70 12.88
N SER A 349 -22.40 -8.60 12.88
CA SER A 349 -21.67 -7.92 11.81
C SER A 349 -22.10 -8.52 10.47
N PRO A 350 -22.59 -7.73 9.50
CA PRO A 350 -23.00 -8.25 8.21
C PRO A 350 -21.81 -8.94 7.53
N LYS A 351 -22.04 -10.11 6.93
CA LYS A 351 -21.03 -10.80 6.13
C LYS A 351 -20.56 -9.84 5.02
N PRO A 352 -19.24 -9.69 4.80
CA PRO A 352 -18.74 -8.83 3.75
C PRO A 352 -19.18 -9.33 2.37
N MET A 353 -19.40 -8.40 1.43
CA MET A 353 -19.79 -8.73 0.05
C MET A 353 -18.73 -9.59 -0.66
N ILE A 354 -17.46 -9.34 -0.36
CA ILE A 354 -16.30 -10.09 -0.84
C ILE A 354 -15.36 -10.28 0.35
N THR A 355 -14.85 -11.50 0.53
CA THR A 355 -13.84 -11.81 1.56
C THR A 355 -12.49 -12.00 0.88
N PRO A 356 -11.54 -11.05 1.00
CA PRO A 356 -10.19 -11.24 0.49
C PRO A 356 -9.55 -12.45 1.19
N PHE A 357 -9.10 -13.42 0.41
CA PHE A 357 -8.44 -14.60 0.95
C PHE A 357 -7.05 -14.25 1.48
N PHE A 358 -6.79 -14.62 2.73
CA PHE A 358 -5.46 -14.55 3.34
C PHE A 358 -4.94 -15.98 3.49
N THR A 359 -3.72 -16.25 3.04
CA THR A 359 -3.07 -17.53 3.30
C THR A 359 -2.75 -17.64 4.80
N PRO A 360 -2.96 -18.80 5.43
CA PRO A 360 -2.64 -19.02 6.84
C PRO A 360 -1.20 -18.62 7.14
N THR A 361 -1.01 -17.85 8.20
CA THR A 361 0.31 -17.65 8.77
C THR A 361 0.73 -18.99 9.35
N ARG A 362 1.82 -19.60 8.87
CA ARG A 362 2.35 -20.80 9.52
C ARG A 362 2.46 -20.47 11.02
N PRO A 363 1.89 -21.28 11.93
CA PRO A 363 2.07 -21.04 13.34
C PRO A 363 3.58 -21.01 13.56
N ASN A 364 4.09 -19.86 13.99
CA ASN A 364 5.43 -19.83 14.55
C ASN A 364 5.39 -20.88 15.65
N LYS A 365 6.22 -21.93 15.52
CA LYS A 365 6.54 -22.78 16.66
C LYS A 365 7.22 -21.88 17.69
N ARG A 366 6.44 -21.09 18.43
CA ARG A 366 6.84 -20.64 19.75
C ARG A 366 6.98 -21.94 20.51
N LYS A 367 8.22 -22.40 20.70
CA LYS A 367 8.51 -23.40 21.71
C LYS A 367 7.81 -22.92 22.96
N THR A 368 6.79 -23.65 23.39
CA THR A 368 6.14 -23.37 24.67
C THR A 368 7.22 -23.52 25.74
N LEU A 369 7.12 -22.78 26.84
CA LEU A 369 8.06 -22.87 27.97
C LEU A 369 8.26 -24.34 28.43
N HIS A 370 7.28 -25.20 28.15
CA HIS A 370 7.30 -26.63 28.42
C HIS A 370 8.35 -27.43 27.61
N GLU A 371 8.67 -27.00 26.38
CA GLU A 371 9.73 -27.63 25.56
C GLU A 371 11.15 -27.21 25.99
N TYR A 372 11.27 -26.17 26.83
CA TYR A 372 12.56 -25.78 27.42
C TYR A 372 12.94 -26.68 28.61
N TYR A 373 11.95 -27.12 29.41
CA TYR A 373 12.19 -27.99 30.57
C TYR A 373 12.26 -29.49 30.25
N GLN A 374 11.91 -29.92 29.03
CA GLN A 374 12.08 -31.31 28.62
C GLN A 374 13.45 -31.63 28.01
N ASN A 375 14.32 -30.62 27.83
CA ASN A 375 15.67 -30.81 27.27
C ASN A 375 16.79 -30.68 28.31
N GLU A 376 16.46 -30.50 29.61
CA GLU A 376 17.45 -30.47 30.70
C GLU A 376 17.54 -31.80 31.50
N ASP A 377 16.68 -32.77 31.20
CA ASP A 377 16.67 -34.10 31.87
C ASP A 377 17.36 -35.22 31.04
N GLU A 378 18.02 -34.89 29.92
CA GLU A 378 18.79 -35.83 29.09
C GLU A 378 20.27 -35.42 28.88
N GLU A 379 20.93 -34.84 29.89
CA GLU A 379 22.41 -34.74 29.93
C GLU A 379 23.02 -35.40 31.17
#